data_AF-A0A820LR14-F1
#
_entry.id   AF-A0A820LR14-F1
#
_cell.length_a   1.000
_cell.length_b   1.000
_cell.length_c   1.000
_cell.angle_alpha   90.00
_cell.angle_beta   90.00
_cell.angle_gamma   90.00
#
_symmetry.space_group_name_H-M   'P 1'
#
loop_
_entity.id
_entity.type
_entity.pdbx_description
1 polymer ?
#
loop_
_entity_poly.entity_id
_entity_poly.type
_entity_poly.pdbx_seq_one_letter_code
_entity_poly.pdbx_strand_id
1 'polypeptide(L)'
;MKILVRVFFVFTSIFSTTYSVPLSEFFPYGSTANEQLLSPNDDETNNGLFSFLGPISQFVPTPFPLNDGRRVIAGFWSDIDTRSSIPSGNKVYYQIHINQSNTIVFEKAVAYVQQYFPGERSFNPSMIITGTWYRVGAYSYQTNLVNTFQIVLATDEIRSFAFLFYNNLQWASPSTSSLIEVNSSSEIGGQAGFNAGDSIIYEMLPYSRTSYVRRLVNT
;
A
#
# COMPACT_ATOMS: atom_id res chain seq x y z
N MET A 1 -1.12 7.55 32.68
CA MET A 1 -0.13 8.37 31.95
C MET A 1 -0.50 8.33 30.47
N LYS A 2 -1.07 9.40 29.92
CA LYS A 2 -1.40 9.48 28.49
C LYS A 2 -0.24 10.21 27.81
N ILE A 3 0.56 9.49 27.02
CA ILE A 3 1.61 10.10 26.20
C ILE A 3 0.94 10.57 24.91
N LEU A 4 0.94 11.89 24.71
CA LEU A 4 0.51 12.52 23.46
C LEU A 4 1.78 12.82 22.67
N VAL A 5 2.06 12.02 21.63
CA VAL A 5 3.17 12.29 20.71
C VAL A 5 2.66 13.22 19.61
N ARG A 6 3.22 14.42 19.57
CA ARG A 6 3.02 15.38 18.47
C ARG A 6 4.10 15.11 17.44
N VAL A 7 3.80 14.26 16.46
CA VAL A 7 4.70 13.99 15.32
C VAL A 7 4.57 15.15 14.35
N PHE A 8 5.61 15.97 14.22
CA PHE A 8 5.73 16.91 13.10
C PHE A 8 6.06 16.10 11.86
N PHE A 9 5.05 15.78 11.07
CA PHE A 9 5.29 15.25 9.73
C PHE A 9 5.60 16.42 8.79
N VAL A 10 6.88 16.66 8.52
CA VAL A 10 7.27 17.36 7.28
C VAL A 10 7.34 16.28 6.20
N PHE A 11 6.21 16.04 5.53
CA PHE A 11 6.19 15.09 4.42
C PHE A 11 6.75 15.77 3.18
N THR A 12 7.88 15.26 2.70
CA THR A 12 8.36 15.53 1.34
C THR A 12 8.12 14.28 0.53
N SER A 13 7.17 14.31 -0.39
CA SER A 13 6.89 13.16 -1.26
C SER A 13 7.82 13.21 -2.46
N ILE A 14 8.65 12.18 -2.60
CA ILE A 14 9.63 12.06 -3.68
C ILE A 14 9.22 10.90 -4.56
N PHE A 15 8.82 11.21 -5.79
CA PHE A 15 8.55 10.23 -6.82
C PHE A 15 9.85 9.90 -7.53
N SER A 16 10.39 8.68 -7.36
CA SER A 16 11.68 8.31 -7.94
C SER A 16 11.63 7.33 -9.11
N THR A 17 10.50 6.66 -9.34
CA THR A 17 10.37 5.69 -10.43
C THR A 17 9.18 6.01 -11.31
N THR A 18 9.47 6.25 -12.59
CA THR A 18 8.47 6.41 -13.66
C THR A 18 8.04 5.06 -14.26
N TYR A 19 8.43 3.94 -13.63
CA TYR A 19 8.29 2.59 -14.17
C TYR A 19 7.93 1.58 -13.08
N SER A 20 7.41 0.43 -13.52
CA SER A 20 7.21 -0.78 -12.73
C SER A 20 8.46 -1.14 -11.93
N VAL A 21 8.27 -1.33 -10.63
CA VAL A 21 9.32 -1.84 -9.75
C VAL A 21 9.40 -3.36 -9.90
N PRO A 22 10.57 -3.94 -10.26
CA PRO A 22 10.75 -5.39 -10.34
C PRO A 22 10.45 -6.07 -9.00
N LEU A 23 9.90 -7.29 -9.02
CA LEU A 23 9.60 -8.03 -7.78
C LEU A 23 10.85 -8.30 -6.92
N SER A 24 12.04 -8.36 -7.52
CA SER A 24 13.31 -8.47 -6.80
C SER A 24 13.63 -7.24 -5.95
N GLU A 25 13.04 -6.08 -6.27
CA GLU A 25 13.21 -4.83 -5.53
C GLU A 25 12.18 -4.65 -4.42
N PHE A 26 11.16 -5.52 -4.31
CA PHE A 26 10.24 -5.50 -3.18
C PHE A 26 10.97 -5.88 -1.89
N PHE A 27 10.42 -5.50 -0.74
CA PHE A 27 10.80 -6.13 0.52
C PHE A 27 10.42 -7.61 0.48
N PRO A 28 11.23 -8.52 1.08
CA PRO A 28 10.98 -9.95 1.05
C PRO A 28 9.53 -10.27 1.42
N TYR A 29 8.84 -11.06 0.58
CA TYR A 29 7.46 -11.44 0.80
C TYR A 29 7.20 -12.91 0.48
N GLY A 30 6.08 -13.43 0.97
CA GLY A 30 5.66 -14.80 0.72
C GLY A 30 6.14 -15.82 1.76
N SER A 31 5.75 -17.08 1.57
CA SER A 31 6.00 -18.15 2.55
C SER A 31 7.48 -18.44 2.79
N THR A 32 8.33 -18.22 1.78
CA THR A 32 9.79 -18.35 1.89
C THR A 32 10.44 -17.21 2.69
N ALA A 33 9.73 -16.10 2.86
CA ALA A 33 10.14 -14.97 3.69
C ALA A 33 9.55 -15.02 5.12
N ASN A 34 8.91 -16.15 5.49
CA ASN A 34 8.18 -16.33 6.75
C ASN A 34 7.07 -15.29 6.96
N GLU A 35 6.55 -14.64 5.91
CA GLU A 35 5.41 -13.74 6.03
C GLU A 35 4.11 -14.52 6.22
N GLN A 36 3.18 -13.91 6.94
CA GLN A 36 1.86 -14.47 7.17
C GLN A 36 0.98 -14.24 5.94
N LEU A 37 0.24 -15.27 5.54
CA LEU A 37 -0.76 -15.16 4.49
C LEU A 37 -2.09 -14.72 5.14
N LEU A 38 -2.66 -13.61 4.70
CA LEU A 38 -4.03 -13.26 5.09
C LEU A 38 -5.00 -14.29 4.54
N SER A 39 -5.95 -14.71 5.38
CA SER A 39 -7.00 -15.62 4.99
C SER A 39 -7.78 -15.04 3.79
N PRO A 40 -8.11 -15.86 2.77
CA PRO A 40 -9.06 -15.44 1.74
C PRO A 40 -10.36 -14.95 2.40
N ASN A 41 -11.03 -13.96 1.81
CA ASN A 41 -12.25 -13.33 2.35
C ASN A 41 -12.14 -12.52 3.63
N ASP A 42 -10.93 -12.15 4.06
CA ASP A 42 -10.80 -11.13 5.09
C ASP A 42 -11.07 -9.74 4.47
N ASP A 43 -12.35 -9.46 4.21
CA ASP A 43 -12.89 -8.26 3.52
C ASP A 43 -12.58 -6.95 4.25
N GLU A 44 -12.17 -7.05 5.50
CA GLU A 44 -11.72 -5.95 6.33
C GLU A 44 -10.24 -5.55 6.09
N THR A 45 -9.40 -6.45 5.55
CA THR A 45 -7.93 -6.27 5.47
C THR A 45 -7.35 -6.44 4.08
N ASN A 46 -8.08 -7.06 3.14
CA ASN A 46 -7.55 -7.35 1.80
C ASN A 46 -7.73 -6.21 0.78
N ASN A 47 -8.44 -5.12 1.12
CA ASN A 47 -8.79 -4.02 0.21
C ASN A 47 -7.63 -3.04 -0.09
N GLY A 48 -6.37 -3.46 0.01
CA GLY A 48 -5.24 -2.70 -0.53
C GLY A 48 -4.76 -1.52 0.34
N LEU A 49 -5.01 -1.58 1.64
CA LEU A 49 -4.61 -0.55 2.60
C LEU A 49 -4.14 -1.14 3.94
N PHE A 50 -3.39 -0.34 4.68
CA PHE A 50 -3.22 -0.49 6.13
C PHE A 50 -4.17 0.46 6.85
N SER A 51 -4.81 -0.02 7.91
CA SER A 51 -5.63 0.77 8.83
C SER A 51 -5.11 0.63 10.25
N PHE A 52 -5.05 1.74 10.98
CA PHE A 52 -4.43 1.77 12.31
C PHE A 52 -5.41 1.92 13.48
N LEU A 53 -6.70 2.12 13.21
CA LEU A 53 -7.72 2.33 14.24
C LEU A 53 -8.78 1.23 14.30
N GLY A 54 -8.71 0.28 13.37
CA GLY A 54 -9.68 -0.79 13.24
C GLY A 54 -9.84 -1.22 11.78
N PRO A 55 -10.57 -2.30 11.55
CA PRO A 55 -10.85 -2.80 10.21
C PRO A 55 -11.64 -1.79 9.35
N ILE A 56 -11.48 -1.88 8.02
CA ILE A 56 -12.24 -1.09 7.05
C ILE A 56 -12.89 -2.04 6.04
N SER A 57 -14.19 -2.28 6.20
CA SER A 57 -15.00 -3.09 5.27
C SER A 57 -15.45 -2.32 4.02
N GLN A 58 -15.10 -1.04 3.92
CA GLN A 58 -15.44 -0.22 2.77
C GLN A 58 -14.51 -0.56 1.59
N PHE A 59 -15.11 -0.95 0.46
CA PHE A 59 -14.41 -1.40 -0.74
C PHE A 59 -14.35 -0.34 -1.85
N VAL A 60 -15.33 0.57 -1.95
CA VAL A 60 -15.26 1.74 -2.83
C VAL A 60 -14.58 2.89 -2.09
N PRO A 61 -13.46 3.45 -2.58
CA PRO A 61 -12.71 4.44 -1.84
C PRO A 61 -13.41 5.82 -1.78
N THR A 62 -13.48 6.37 -0.56
CA THR A 62 -13.82 7.79 -0.30
C THR A 62 -12.55 8.64 -0.44
N PRO A 63 -12.62 9.81 -1.11
CA PRO A 63 -11.44 10.65 -1.30
C PRO A 63 -10.82 11.05 0.03
N PHE A 64 -9.50 11.12 0.07
CA PHE A 64 -8.81 11.76 1.19
C PHE A 64 -9.02 13.28 1.15
N PRO A 65 -9.18 13.93 2.32
CA PRO A 65 -9.12 13.33 3.65
C PRO A 65 -10.41 12.59 4.05
N LEU A 66 -10.27 11.55 4.87
CA LEU A 66 -11.42 10.88 5.48
C LEU A 66 -11.93 11.69 6.68
N ASN A 67 -13.21 12.03 6.68
CA ASN A 67 -13.84 12.89 7.69
C ASN A 67 -14.26 12.16 8.98
N ASP A 68 -13.94 10.88 9.11
CA ASP A 68 -14.28 10.03 10.25
C ASP A 68 -13.07 9.70 11.14
N GLY A 69 -11.95 10.38 10.91
CA GLY A 69 -10.73 10.23 11.71
C GLY A 69 -9.94 8.94 11.45
N ARG A 70 -10.34 8.12 10.47
CA ARG A 70 -9.62 6.91 10.07
C ARG A 70 -8.18 7.24 9.67
N ARG A 71 -7.23 6.41 10.09
CA ARG A 71 -5.81 6.55 9.75
C ARG A 71 -5.44 5.43 8.83
N VAL A 72 -5.04 5.76 7.60
CA VAL A 72 -4.79 4.75 6.57
C VAL A 72 -3.58 5.09 5.72
N ILE A 73 -2.89 4.05 5.26
CA ILE A 73 -1.97 4.10 4.13
C ILE A 73 -2.57 3.19 3.06
N ALA A 74 -2.95 3.75 1.92
CA ALA A 74 -3.52 3.02 0.80
C ALA A 74 -2.47 2.83 -0.28
N GLY A 75 -2.12 1.58 -0.57
CA GLY A 75 -1.31 1.24 -1.74
C GLY A 75 -2.19 1.26 -2.99
N PHE A 76 -3.36 0.61 -2.89
CA PHE A 76 -4.39 0.61 -3.92
C PHE A 76 -5.73 0.23 -3.26
N TRP A 77 -6.39 1.21 -2.65
CA TRP A 77 -7.68 0.97 -2.01
C TRP A 77 -8.79 0.79 -3.04
N SER A 78 -9.27 -0.44 -3.14
CA SER A 78 -10.36 -0.86 -4.03
C SER A 78 -10.92 -2.20 -3.56
N ASP A 79 -12.05 -2.63 -4.13
CA ASP A 79 -12.67 -3.95 -3.90
C ASP A 79 -11.81 -5.09 -4.48
N ILE A 80 -10.92 -5.64 -3.65
CA ILE A 80 -10.01 -6.73 -4.00
C ILE A 80 -10.62 -8.06 -3.59
N ASP A 81 -10.63 -9.02 -4.50
CA ASP A 81 -11.29 -10.30 -4.27
C ASP A 81 -10.30 -11.48 -4.24
N THR A 82 -9.98 -11.92 -3.02
CA THR A 82 -9.07 -13.04 -2.78
C THR A 82 -9.73 -14.42 -2.79
N ARG A 83 -11.02 -14.52 -3.15
CA ARG A 83 -11.77 -15.80 -3.17
C ARG A 83 -11.38 -16.75 -4.28
N SER A 84 -11.16 -16.19 -5.46
CA SER A 84 -10.87 -16.98 -6.66
C SER A 84 -9.47 -17.57 -6.61
N SER A 85 -9.28 -18.69 -7.29
CA SER A 85 -7.93 -19.16 -7.59
C SER A 85 -7.36 -18.38 -8.78
N ILE A 86 -6.18 -17.80 -8.60
CA ILE A 86 -5.34 -17.28 -9.67
C ILE A 86 -4.03 -18.09 -9.62
N PRO A 87 -3.57 -18.69 -10.72
CA PRO A 87 -2.33 -19.45 -10.75
C PRO A 87 -1.18 -18.62 -10.18
N SER A 88 -0.53 -19.17 -9.15
CA SER A 88 0.58 -18.54 -8.44
C SER A 88 0.26 -17.12 -7.96
N GLY A 89 -0.98 -16.83 -7.55
CA GLY A 89 -1.43 -15.48 -7.20
C GLY A 89 -2.65 -15.45 -6.28
N ASN A 90 -3.32 -14.31 -6.28
CA ASN A 90 -4.44 -13.94 -5.42
C ASN A 90 -4.14 -14.03 -3.92
N LYS A 91 -2.97 -13.55 -3.52
CA LYS A 91 -2.49 -13.66 -2.13
C LYS A 91 -2.17 -12.28 -1.59
N VAL A 92 -2.49 -12.08 -0.31
CA VAL A 92 -2.04 -10.92 0.45
C VAL A 92 -1.14 -11.42 1.57
N TYR A 93 0.12 -11.03 1.52
CA TYR A 93 1.10 -11.36 2.54
C TYR A 93 1.33 -10.16 3.43
N TYR A 94 1.56 -10.40 4.72
CA TYR A 94 1.93 -9.34 5.65
C TYR A 94 2.88 -9.83 6.72
N GLN A 95 3.65 -8.90 7.28
CA GLN A 95 4.49 -9.18 8.43
C GLN A 95 4.74 -7.92 9.26
N ILE A 96 4.88 -8.12 10.57
CA ILE A 96 5.35 -7.10 11.50
C ILE A 96 6.73 -7.52 12.00
N HIS A 97 7.74 -6.75 11.62
CA HIS A 97 9.13 -6.93 12.01
C HIS A 97 9.46 -6.02 13.19
N ILE A 98 9.62 -6.61 14.37
CA ILE A 98 10.09 -5.93 15.60
C ILE A 98 11.47 -6.42 16.06
N ASN A 99 11.96 -7.51 15.47
CA ASN A 99 13.26 -8.08 15.78
C ASN A 99 14.27 -7.67 14.69
N GLN A 100 15.20 -6.80 15.06
CA GLN A 100 16.26 -6.29 14.17
C GLN A 100 17.25 -7.36 13.68
N SER A 101 17.14 -8.61 14.15
CA SER A 101 17.91 -9.75 13.64
C SER A 101 17.59 -10.11 12.18
N ASN A 102 16.43 -9.69 11.65
CA ASN A 102 16.15 -9.76 10.22
C ASN A 102 16.81 -8.56 9.50
N THR A 103 18.13 -8.61 9.39
CA THR A 103 18.92 -7.45 8.93
C THR A 103 18.53 -7.00 7.52
N ILE A 104 18.15 -7.93 6.64
CA ILE A 104 17.77 -7.62 5.24
C ILE A 104 16.64 -6.58 5.18
N VAL A 105 15.58 -6.74 5.98
CA VAL A 105 14.42 -5.84 5.98
C VAL A 105 14.79 -4.48 6.58
N PHE A 106 15.51 -4.47 7.70
CA PHE A 106 15.88 -3.22 8.38
C PHE A 106 16.93 -2.41 7.60
N GLU A 107 17.99 -3.06 7.11
CA GLU A 107 19.04 -2.42 6.30
C GLU A 107 18.47 -1.84 5.01
N LYS A 108 17.54 -2.56 4.35
CA LYS A 108 16.87 -2.06 3.14
C LYS A 108 16.03 -0.80 3.44
N ALA A 109 15.26 -0.79 4.53
CA ALA A 109 14.51 0.39 4.93
C ALA A 109 15.42 1.60 5.21
N VAL A 110 16.52 1.40 5.95
CA VAL A 110 17.51 2.45 6.22
C VAL A 110 18.10 2.98 4.91
N ALA A 111 18.53 2.11 4.01
CA ALA A 111 19.10 2.49 2.72
C ALA A 111 18.11 3.33 1.89
N TYR A 112 16.84 2.90 1.82
CA TYR A 112 15.79 3.63 1.11
C TYR A 112 15.52 5.02 1.72
N VAL A 113 15.41 5.12 3.05
CA VAL A 113 15.23 6.42 3.71
C VAL A 113 16.43 7.32 3.44
N GLN A 114 17.65 6.83 3.57
CA GLN A 114 18.85 7.64 3.33
C GLN A 114 19.00 8.08 1.87
N GLN A 115 18.56 7.25 0.92
CA GLN A 115 18.58 7.57 -0.51
C GLN A 115 17.62 8.70 -0.86
N TYR A 116 16.36 8.61 -0.42
CA TYR A 116 15.32 9.57 -0.79
C TYR A 116 15.23 10.75 0.16
N PHE A 117 15.63 10.58 1.41
CA PHE A 117 15.67 11.62 2.44
C PHE A 117 17.09 11.76 3.00
N PRO A 118 18.05 12.35 2.25
CA PRO A 118 19.44 12.45 2.67
C PRO A 118 19.69 13.17 4.01
N GLY A 119 18.72 13.94 4.51
CA GLY A 119 18.73 14.56 5.84
C GLY A 119 18.48 13.58 6.99
N GLU A 120 17.90 12.42 6.72
CA GLU A 120 17.44 11.43 7.70
C GLU A 120 18.50 10.35 7.97
N ARG A 121 19.79 10.72 7.98
CA ARG A 121 20.92 9.78 8.10
C ARG A 121 20.92 8.99 9.40
N SER A 122 20.31 9.53 10.45
CA SER A 122 20.17 8.89 11.77
C SER A 122 18.95 7.98 11.87
N PHE A 123 18.19 7.76 10.79
CA PHE A 123 17.04 6.85 10.81
C PHE A 123 17.49 5.42 11.12
N ASN A 124 16.91 4.85 12.17
CA ASN A 124 17.18 3.50 12.62
C ASN A 124 15.87 2.86 13.08
N PRO A 125 15.15 2.14 12.20
CA PRO A 125 13.81 1.67 12.51
C PRO A 125 13.82 0.64 13.64
N SER A 126 12.90 0.77 14.59
CA SER A 126 12.59 -0.24 15.61
C SER A 126 11.49 -1.20 15.16
N MET A 127 10.64 -0.77 14.21
CA MET A 127 9.57 -1.58 13.65
C MET A 127 9.39 -1.34 12.15
N ILE A 128 9.15 -2.42 11.40
CA ILE A 128 8.76 -2.39 9.99
C ILE A 128 7.52 -3.25 9.78
N ILE A 129 6.53 -2.75 9.05
CA ILE A 129 5.33 -3.50 8.65
C ILE A 129 5.36 -3.61 7.12
N THR A 130 5.25 -4.83 6.60
CA THR A 130 5.16 -5.12 5.17
C THR A 130 3.80 -5.69 4.83
N GLY A 131 3.28 -5.34 3.65
CA GLY A 131 2.00 -5.81 3.14
C GLY A 131 2.07 -5.90 1.63
N THR A 132 1.98 -7.11 1.08
CA THR A 132 2.14 -7.38 -0.35
C THR A 132 0.88 -7.99 -0.91
N TRP A 133 0.22 -7.26 -1.81
CA TRP A 133 -0.87 -7.77 -2.62
C TRP A 133 -0.25 -8.36 -3.88
N TYR A 134 -0.19 -9.69 -3.97
CA TYR A 134 0.49 -10.39 -5.05
C TYR A 134 -0.50 -11.00 -6.02
N ARG A 135 -0.53 -10.43 -7.24
CA ARG A 135 -1.41 -10.84 -8.35
C ARG A 135 -2.87 -10.97 -7.90
N VAL A 136 -3.40 -9.93 -7.26
CA VAL A 136 -4.76 -9.90 -6.74
C VAL A 136 -5.76 -9.49 -7.81
N GLY A 137 -6.90 -10.18 -7.84
CA GLY A 137 -8.02 -9.90 -8.73
C GLY A 137 -8.97 -8.85 -8.16
N ALA A 138 -9.79 -8.27 -9.02
CA ALA A 138 -10.88 -7.40 -8.61
C ALA A 138 -12.14 -8.20 -8.26
N TYR A 139 -13.02 -7.62 -7.44
CA TYR A 139 -14.38 -8.12 -7.30
C TYR A 139 -15.12 -8.18 -8.65
N SER A 140 -16.00 -9.11 -8.97
CA SER A 140 -16.46 -10.31 -8.25
C SER A 140 -15.85 -11.52 -8.93
N TYR A 141 -14.84 -12.14 -8.32
CA TYR A 141 -14.12 -13.29 -8.89
C TYR A 141 -13.37 -13.00 -10.20
N GLN A 142 -12.99 -11.74 -10.46
CA GLN A 142 -12.26 -11.41 -11.69
C GLN A 142 -10.80 -11.83 -11.58
N THR A 143 -10.36 -12.69 -12.50
CA THR A 143 -9.02 -13.33 -12.48
C THR A 143 -8.20 -13.08 -13.74
N ASN A 144 -8.78 -12.42 -14.74
CA ASN A 144 -8.16 -12.14 -16.04
C ASN A 144 -7.12 -11.00 -15.98
N LEU A 145 -7.35 -10.01 -15.10
CA LEU A 145 -6.44 -8.91 -14.84
C LEU A 145 -6.04 -8.95 -13.36
N VAL A 146 -4.76 -8.70 -13.08
CA VAL A 146 -4.22 -8.76 -11.73
C VAL A 146 -3.40 -7.53 -11.38
N ASN A 147 -3.42 -7.15 -10.11
CA ASN A 147 -2.59 -6.10 -9.57
C ASN A 147 -1.55 -6.69 -8.61
N THR A 148 -0.35 -6.11 -8.61
CA THR A 148 0.74 -6.45 -7.69
C THR A 148 1.38 -5.18 -7.16
N PHE A 149 1.31 -4.98 -5.85
CA PHE A 149 1.88 -3.83 -5.15
C PHE A 149 2.24 -4.18 -3.71
N GLN A 150 3.08 -3.37 -3.08
CA GLN A 150 3.51 -3.55 -1.69
C GLN A 150 3.49 -2.22 -0.94
N ILE A 151 3.01 -2.27 0.29
CA ILE A 151 3.08 -1.19 1.28
C ILE A 151 4.13 -1.60 2.31
N VAL A 152 5.04 -0.69 2.62
CA VAL A 152 5.99 -0.86 3.73
C VAL A 152 5.94 0.38 4.61
N LEU A 153 5.77 0.19 5.92
CA LEU A 153 5.85 1.24 6.92
C LEU A 153 7.05 0.96 7.82
N ALA A 154 8.02 1.86 7.87
CA ALA A 154 9.16 1.78 8.78
C ALA A 154 9.09 2.91 9.80
N THR A 155 9.33 2.63 11.07
CA THR A 155 9.33 3.63 12.13
C THR A 155 10.45 3.40 13.15
N ASP A 156 11.01 4.49 13.64
CA ASP A 156 11.92 4.52 14.80
C ASP A 156 11.23 5.10 16.05
N GLU A 157 9.89 5.08 16.07
CA GLU A 157 8.98 5.64 17.10
C GLU A 157 8.91 7.18 17.13
N ILE A 158 9.84 7.88 16.49
CA ILE A 158 9.87 9.34 16.39
C ILE A 158 9.45 9.77 14.98
N ARG A 159 9.99 9.08 13.98
CA ARG A 159 9.79 9.27 12.54
C ARG A 159 9.20 8.00 11.95
N SER A 160 8.41 8.18 10.90
CA SER A 160 7.81 7.08 10.15
C SER A 160 7.86 7.38 8.66
N PHE A 161 8.22 6.36 7.87
CA PHE A 161 8.31 6.43 6.42
C PHE A 161 7.44 5.34 5.81
N ALA A 162 6.65 5.71 4.81
CA ALA A 162 5.86 4.79 4.03
C ALA A 162 6.48 4.64 2.63
N PHE A 163 6.64 3.40 2.17
CA PHE A 163 7.09 3.07 0.83
C PHE A 163 5.95 2.37 0.10
N LEU A 164 5.65 2.84 -1.11
CA LEU A 164 4.62 2.26 -1.97
C LEU A 164 5.30 1.75 -3.23
N PHE A 165 5.37 0.43 -3.35
CA PHE A 165 5.97 -0.24 -4.50
C PHE A 165 4.90 -0.76 -5.43
N TYR A 166 5.01 -0.43 -6.72
CA TYR A 166 4.07 -0.86 -7.74
C TYR A 166 4.80 -1.70 -8.79
N ASN A 167 4.45 -2.99 -8.90
CA ASN A 167 5.00 -3.86 -9.93
C ASN A 167 4.07 -3.93 -11.14
N ASN A 168 2.77 -4.15 -10.93
CA ASN A 168 1.83 -4.31 -12.02
C ASN A 168 0.46 -3.82 -11.59
N LEU A 169 -0.21 -3.00 -12.42
CA LEU A 169 -1.57 -2.54 -12.19
C LEU A 169 -2.36 -2.66 -13.49
N GLN A 170 -3.09 -3.76 -13.66
CA GLN A 170 -3.84 -4.06 -14.89
C GLN A 170 -5.29 -3.58 -14.84
N TRP A 171 -5.89 -3.52 -13.65
CA TRP A 171 -7.26 -3.06 -13.44
C TRP A 171 -7.26 -1.84 -12.52
N ALA A 172 -8.18 -0.89 -12.78
CA ALA A 172 -8.30 0.34 -12.02
C ALA A 172 -9.47 0.31 -11.04
N SER A 173 -10.54 -0.40 -11.37
CA SER A 173 -11.69 -0.66 -10.52
C SER A 173 -12.30 -2.04 -10.84
N PRO A 174 -13.21 -2.56 -10.01
CA PRO A 174 -13.99 -3.75 -10.31
C PRO A 174 -14.82 -3.64 -11.59
N SER A 175 -15.32 -2.46 -11.98
CA SER A 175 -16.07 -2.35 -13.24
C SER A 175 -15.17 -2.37 -14.48
N THR A 176 -13.86 -2.08 -14.34
CA THR A 176 -12.90 -2.21 -15.44
C THR A 176 -12.42 -3.65 -15.58
N SER A 177 -13.17 -4.48 -16.31
CA SER A 177 -12.67 -5.77 -16.80
C SER A 177 -11.80 -5.65 -18.06
N SER A 178 -11.43 -4.41 -18.45
CA SER A 178 -10.67 -4.11 -19.66
C SER A 178 -9.44 -3.24 -19.36
N LEU A 179 -8.43 -3.33 -20.24
CA LEU A 179 -7.24 -2.50 -20.18
C LEU A 179 -7.47 -1.05 -20.63
N ILE A 180 -8.68 -0.70 -21.07
CA ILE A 180 -9.00 0.62 -21.61
C ILE A 180 -9.08 1.63 -20.46
N GLU A 181 -8.35 2.73 -20.59
CA GLU A 181 -8.47 3.86 -19.68
C GLU A 181 -9.75 4.64 -20.02
N VAL A 182 -10.74 4.58 -19.13
CA VAL A 182 -11.98 5.33 -19.26
C VAL A 182 -12.14 6.22 -18.05
N ASN A 183 -12.07 7.53 -18.26
CA ASN A 183 -12.36 8.49 -17.20
C ASN A 183 -13.87 8.79 -17.19
N SER A 184 -14.66 7.88 -16.62
CA SER A 184 -16.10 8.10 -16.42
C SER A 184 -16.36 8.56 -14.99
N SER A 185 -17.27 9.53 -14.81
CA SER A 185 -17.67 9.99 -13.47
C SER A 185 -18.38 8.91 -12.64
N SER A 186 -18.84 7.83 -13.28
CA SER A 186 -19.49 6.69 -12.65
C SER A 186 -18.52 5.66 -12.11
N GLU A 187 -17.25 5.66 -12.55
CA GLU A 187 -16.27 4.66 -12.16
C GLU A 187 -15.23 5.28 -11.22
N ILE A 188 -15.21 4.78 -9.98
CA ILE A 188 -14.23 5.20 -8.98
C ILE A 188 -13.07 4.20 -9.04
N GLY A 189 -11.94 4.64 -9.58
CA GLY A 189 -10.72 3.84 -9.58
C GLY A 189 -10.15 3.64 -8.17
N GLY A 190 -9.12 2.80 -8.07
CA GLY A 190 -8.40 2.55 -6.84
C GLY A 190 -7.75 3.83 -6.30
N GLN A 191 -7.68 3.94 -4.99
CA GLN A 191 -7.12 5.10 -4.30
C GLN A 191 -5.77 4.77 -3.68
N ALA A 192 -4.75 5.56 -4.00
CA ALA A 192 -3.41 5.43 -3.43
C ALA A 192 -3.02 6.71 -2.69
N GLY A 193 -2.28 6.57 -1.60
CA GLY A 193 -1.80 7.67 -0.76
C GLY A 193 -2.00 7.41 0.74
N PHE A 194 -2.23 8.44 1.54
CA PHE A 194 -2.46 8.29 2.98
C PHE A 194 -3.43 9.32 3.56
N ASN A 195 -3.97 9.00 4.74
CA ASN A 195 -4.81 9.90 5.54
C ASN A 195 -4.37 9.83 7.01
N ALA A 196 -3.99 10.98 7.60
CA ALA A 196 -3.55 11.05 8.99
C ALA A 196 -4.72 11.06 10.00
N GLY A 197 -5.96 11.26 9.53
CA GLY A 197 -7.16 11.24 10.37
C GLY A 197 -7.44 12.55 11.13
N ASP A 198 -6.74 13.64 10.82
CA ASP A 198 -6.99 14.97 11.39
C ASP A 198 -7.68 15.93 10.40
N SER A 199 -8.10 15.41 9.24
CA SER A 199 -8.67 16.16 8.11
C SER A 199 -7.76 17.23 7.50
N ILE A 200 -6.50 17.30 7.93
CA ILE A 200 -5.53 18.31 7.48
C ILE A 200 -4.41 17.63 6.70
N ILE A 201 -3.82 16.57 7.25
CA ILE A 201 -2.67 15.91 6.68
C ILE A 201 -3.13 14.66 5.94
N TYR A 202 -3.04 14.72 4.61
CA TYR A 202 -3.33 13.61 3.71
C TYR A 202 -2.59 13.82 2.40
N GLU A 203 -2.45 12.75 1.63
CA GLU A 203 -1.96 12.82 0.26
C GLU A 203 -2.69 11.81 -0.61
N MET A 204 -3.04 12.22 -1.83
CA MET A 204 -3.45 11.33 -2.89
C MET A 204 -2.32 11.26 -3.90
N LEU A 205 -1.88 10.04 -4.25
CA LEU A 205 -0.92 9.87 -5.33
C LEU A 205 -1.53 10.30 -6.67
N PRO A 206 -0.70 10.60 -7.69
CA PRO A 206 -1.18 10.89 -9.03
C PRO A 206 -2.18 9.85 -9.53
N TYR A 207 -3.21 10.33 -10.23
CA TYR A 207 -4.25 9.51 -10.86
C TYR A 207 -5.16 8.71 -9.91
N SER A 208 -4.95 8.81 -8.60
CA SER A 208 -5.79 8.19 -7.57
C SER A 208 -7.28 8.44 -7.84
N ARG A 209 -8.10 7.39 -7.69
CA ARG A 209 -9.56 7.37 -7.98
C ARG A 209 -9.96 7.48 -9.46
N THR A 210 -9.02 7.40 -10.40
CA THR A 210 -9.31 7.41 -11.85
C THR A 210 -8.84 6.11 -12.51
N SER A 211 -9.26 5.85 -13.75
CA SER A 211 -8.72 4.72 -14.53
C SER A 211 -7.21 4.78 -14.76
N TYR A 212 -6.63 5.98 -14.67
CA TYR A 212 -5.21 6.25 -14.87
C TYR A 212 -4.35 5.88 -13.65
N VAL A 213 -4.93 5.46 -12.52
CA VAL A 213 -4.16 4.95 -11.36
C VAL A 213 -3.20 3.82 -11.74
N ARG A 214 -3.52 3.09 -12.82
CA ARG A 214 -2.65 2.07 -13.41
C ARG A 214 -1.32 2.63 -13.93
N ARG A 215 -1.23 3.93 -14.21
CA ARG A 215 0.00 4.59 -14.61
C ARG A 215 1.01 4.74 -13.47
N LEU A 216 0.66 4.39 -12.22
CA LEU A 216 1.65 4.28 -11.14
C LEU A 216 2.74 3.22 -11.43
N VAL A 217 2.54 2.33 -12.40
CA VAL A 217 3.58 1.42 -12.91
C VAL A 217 4.21 1.85 -14.24
N ASN A 218 3.77 2.96 -14.84
CA ASN A 218 4.23 3.45 -16.13
C ASN A 218 3.75 4.91 -16.33
N THR A 219 4.52 5.88 -15.84
CA THR A 219 4.22 7.32 -15.95
C THR A 219 5.02 7.99 -17.04
#